data_AF-A0A0S8C227-F1
#
_entry.id   AF-A0A0S8C227-F1
#
_cell.length_a   1.000
_cell.length_b   1.000
_cell.length_c   1.000
_cell.angle_alpha   90.00
_cell.angle_beta   90.00
_cell.angle_gamma   90.00
#
_symmetry.space_group_name_H-M   'P 1'
#
loop_
_entity.id
_entity.type
_entity.pdbx_description
1 polymer ?
#
loop_
_entity_poly.entity_id
_entity_poly.type
_entity_poly.pdbx_seq_one_letter_code
_entity_poly.pdbx_strand_id
1 'polypeptide(L)'
;MDEEEYRRKYVNLRILKSIQEYLKSEGNCSAALYPIEIPEDFLYQAARMQGAESADRLIHEVFELGLTLWSEKLYNDVFGSEENLEAFIELVKERGKE
;
A
#
# COMPACT_ATOMS: atom_id res chain seq x y z
N MET A 1 -6.48 10.46 23.15
CA MET A 1 -5.81 10.71 21.86
C MET A 1 -5.95 12.18 21.55
N ASP A 2 -4.82 12.84 21.32
CA ASP A 2 -4.84 14.23 20.88
C ASP A 2 -5.26 14.35 19.41
N GLU A 3 -5.55 15.56 18.98
CA GLU A 3 -6.09 15.83 17.64
C GLU A 3 -5.03 15.61 16.53
N GLU A 4 -3.75 15.73 16.85
CA GLU A 4 -2.64 15.51 15.91
C GLU A 4 -2.43 14.01 15.65
N GLU A 5 -2.40 13.22 16.72
CA GLU A 5 -2.37 11.76 16.72
C GLU A 5 -3.59 11.19 15.98
N TYR A 6 -4.78 11.74 16.22
CA TYR A 6 -6.00 11.35 15.49
C TYR A 6 -5.86 11.57 13.99
N ARG A 7 -5.46 12.78 13.56
CA ARG A 7 -5.29 13.09 12.13
C ARG A 7 -4.26 12.19 11.48
N ARG A 8 -3.13 11.95 12.15
CA ARG A 8 -2.08 11.05 11.68
C ARG A 8 -2.62 9.62 11.50
N LYS A 9 -3.27 9.06 12.52
CA LYS A 9 -3.86 7.71 12.44
C LYS A 9 -4.94 7.62 11.36
N TYR A 10 -5.75 8.66 11.20
CA TYR A 10 -6.81 8.71 10.19
C TYR A 10 -6.26 8.70 8.76
N VAL A 11 -5.23 9.50 8.48
CA VAL A 11 -4.56 9.50 7.17
C VAL A 11 -3.94 8.13 6.87
N ASN A 12 -3.25 7.55 7.84
CA ASN A 12 -2.63 6.23 7.67
C ASN A 12 -3.67 5.12 7.48
N LEU A 13 -4.80 5.17 8.19
CA LEU A 13 -5.92 4.24 7.98
C LEU A 13 -6.44 4.31 6.53
N ARG A 14 -6.59 5.51 5.96
CA ARG A 14 -7.02 5.69 4.57
C ARG A 14 -5.99 5.15 3.57
N ILE A 15 -4.70 5.36 3.83
CA ILE A 15 -3.62 4.84 2.99
C ILE A 15 -3.62 3.30 3.02
N LEU A 16 -3.67 2.70 4.21
CA LEU A 16 -3.73 1.23 4.37
C LEU A 16 -4.94 0.65 3.64
N LYS A 17 -6.12 1.29 3.76
CA LYS A 17 -7.31 0.87 3.04
C LYS A 17 -7.12 0.93 1.52
N SER A 18 -6.55 2.02 1.00
CA SER A 18 -6.28 2.18 -0.43
C SER A 18 -5.32 1.11 -0.96
N ILE A 19 -4.30 0.73 -0.17
CA ILE A 19 -3.36 -0.32 -0.54
C ILE A 19 -4.04 -1.69 -0.52
N GLN A 20 -4.86 -1.98 0.49
CA GLN A 20 -5.65 -3.21 0.53
C GLN A 20 -6.59 -3.33 -0.69
N GLU A 21 -7.18 -2.23 -1.13
CA GLU A 21 -8.00 -2.19 -2.35
C GLU A 21 -7.15 -2.41 -3.60
N TYR A 22 -5.98 -1.78 -3.70
CA TYR A 22 -5.04 -1.97 -4.81
C TYR A 22 -4.64 -3.45 -4.96
N LEU A 23 -4.16 -4.08 -3.88
CA LEU A 23 -3.69 -5.48 -3.88
C LEU A 23 -4.81 -6.50 -4.12
N LYS A 24 -6.08 -6.13 -3.90
CA LYS A 24 -7.24 -6.98 -4.22
C LYS A 24 -7.76 -6.79 -5.63
N SER A 25 -7.44 -5.66 -6.26
CA SER A 25 -7.94 -5.34 -7.59
C SER A 25 -7.01 -5.94 -8.64
N GLU A 26 -7.52 -6.89 -9.43
CA GLU A 26 -6.85 -7.40 -10.63
C GLU A 26 -6.79 -6.32 -11.73
N GLY A 27 -6.15 -5.17 -11.47
CA GLY A 27 -5.86 -4.13 -12.46
C GLY A 27 -6.86 -2.96 -12.60
N ASN A 28 -7.75 -2.72 -11.63
CA ASN A 28 -8.77 -1.65 -11.72
C ASN A 28 -8.40 -0.32 -11.05
N CYS A 29 -7.18 -0.14 -10.52
CA CYS A 29 -6.73 1.13 -9.96
C CYS A 29 -6.10 2.03 -11.05
N SER A 30 -6.73 3.19 -11.33
CA SER A 30 -6.44 4.01 -12.53
C SER A 30 -5.45 5.17 -12.35
N ALA A 31 -4.85 5.33 -11.16
CA ALA A 31 -3.93 6.45 -10.90
C ALA A 31 -2.47 6.03 -11.13
N ALA A 32 -1.85 6.54 -12.19
CA ALA A 32 -0.41 6.43 -12.42
C ALA A 32 0.29 7.72 -12.01
N LEU A 33 1.28 7.60 -11.12
CA LEU A 33 2.30 8.63 -10.90
C LEU A 33 3.54 8.27 -11.73
N TYR A 34 4.44 9.25 -11.90
CA TYR A 34 5.70 9.20 -12.64
C TYR A 34 6.34 7.80 -12.81
N PRO A 35 6.93 7.47 -13.97
CA PRO A 35 7.49 6.14 -14.23
C PRO A 35 8.46 5.69 -13.14
N ILE A 36 8.32 4.43 -12.72
CA ILE A 36 9.25 3.78 -11.80
C ILE A 36 10.57 3.55 -12.55
N GLU A 37 11.68 4.06 -12.01
CA GLU A 37 13.01 3.79 -12.54
C GLU A 37 13.43 2.36 -12.16
N ILE A 38 13.77 1.56 -13.17
CA ILE A 38 14.16 0.16 -13.01
C ILE A 38 15.64 0.02 -13.35
N PRO A 39 16.44 -0.72 -12.56
CA PRO A 39 17.85 -0.96 -12.88
C PRO A 39 18.03 -1.56 -14.28
N GLU A 40 18.90 -0.97 -15.08
CA GLU A 40 19.05 -1.29 -16.50
C GLU A 40 19.36 -2.77 -16.75
N ASP A 41 20.35 -3.32 -16.04
CA ASP A 41 20.72 -4.73 -16.18
C ASP A 41 19.58 -5.67 -15.76
N PHE A 42 18.82 -5.32 -14.72
CA PHE A 42 17.68 -6.13 -14.29
C PHE A 42 16.61 -6.16 -15.38
N LEU A 43 16.22 -5.00 -15.90
CA LEU A 43 15.23 -4.89 -16.97
C LEU A 43 15.70 -5.60 -18.24
N TYR A 44 16.95 -5.36 -18.65
CA TYR A 44 17.51 -5.94 -19.86
C TYR A 44 17.58 -7.47 -19.78
N GLN A 45 18.11 -8.02 -18.68
CA GLN A 45 18.22 -9.47 -18.53
C GLN A 45 16.85 -10.13 -18.38
N ALA A 46 15.92 -9.54 -17.61
CA ALA A 46 14.56 -10.07 -17.47
C ALA A 46 13.83 -10.11 -18.83
N ALA A 47 13.86 -9.00 -19.57
CA ALA A 47 13.22 -8.92 -20.88
C ALA A 47 13.87 -9.85 -21.91
N ARG A 48 15.20 -9.97 -21.90
CA ARG A 48 15.94 -10.85 -22.80
C ARG A 48 15.67 -12.33 -22.53
N MET A 49 15.56 -12.72 -21.25
CA MET A 49 15.38 -14.13 -20.87
C MET A 49 13.93 -14.60 -20.99
N GLN A 50 12.95 -13.73 -20.71
CA GLN A 50 11.55 -14.13 -20.53
C GLN A 50 10.56 -13.34 -21.39
N GLY A 51 11.03 -12.34 -22.14
CA GLY A 51 10.19 -11.43 -22.92
C GLY A 51 9.67 -10.25 -22.12
N ALA A 52 9.18 -9.23 -22.83
CA ALA A 52 8.74 -7.96 -22.24
C ALA A 52 7.54 -8.11 -21.29
N GLU A 53 6.56 -8.95 -21.64
CA GLU A 53 5.37 -9.17 -20.80
C GLU A 53 5.74 -9.83 -19.46
N SER A 54 6.63 -10.82 -19.49
CA SER A 54 7.10 -11.50 -18.27
C SER A 54 7.94 -10.56 -17.41
N ALA A 55 8.76 -9.70 -18.04
CA ALA A 55 9.54 -8.69 -17.32
C ALA A 55 8.64 -7.65 -16.65
N ASP A 56 7.59 -7.18 -17.34
CA ASP A 56 6.60 -6.25 -16.79
C ASP A 56 5.85 -6.87 -15.60
N ARG A 57 5.40 -8.11 -15.74
CA ARG A 57 4.77 -8.87 -14.66
C ARG A 57 5.69 -9.02 -13.45
N LEU A 58 6.96 -9.36 -13.68
CA LEU A 58 7.95 -9.47 -12.61
C LEU A 58 8.16 -8.13 -11.87
N ILE A 59 8.21 -7.01 -12.60
CA ILE A 59 8.32 -5.68 -11.99
C ILE A 59 7.08 -5.37 -11.15
N HIS A 60 5.89 -5.73 -11.66
CA HIS A 60 4.65 -5.57 -10.93
C HIS A 60 4.64 -6.41 -9.64
N GLU A 61 5.02 -7.68 -9.70
CA GLU A 61 5.14 -8.57 -8.53
C GLU A 61 6.13 -8.03 -7.49
N VAL A 62 7.27 -7.47 -7.93
CA VAL A 62 8.24 -6.82 -7.04
C VAL A 62 7.62 -5.60 -6.35
N PHE A 63 6.85 -4.80 -7.08
CA PHE A 63 6.16 -3.65 -6.52
C PHE A 63 5.08 -4.06 -5.50
N GLU A 64 4.24 -5.05 -5.83
CA GLU A 64 3.22 -5.57 -4.92
C GLU A 64 3.82 -6.15 -3.64
N LEU A 65 4.93 -6.89 -3.74
CA LEU A 65 5.66 -7.42 -2.60
C LEU A 65 6.18 -6.28 -1.70
N GLY A 66 6.82 -5.28 -2.30
CA GLY A 66 7.31 -4.11 -1.57
C GLY A 66 6.18 -3.34 -0.89
N LEU A 67 5.06 -3.17 -1.57
CA LEU A 67 3.88 -2.48 -1.04
C LEU A 67 3.26 -3.24 0.12
N THR A 68 3.21 -4.58 0.04
CA THR A 68 2.73 -5.47 1.11
C THR A 68 3.60 -5.28 2.36
N LEU A 69 4.91 -5.48 2.25
CA LEU A 69 5.85 -5.31 3.37
C LEU A 69 5.81 -3.91 3.98
N TRP A 70 5.72 -2.88 3.15
CA TRP A 70 5.61 -1.50 3.62
C TRP A 70 4.32 -1.25 4.39
N SER A 71 3.18 -1.77 3.89
CA SER A 71 1.88 -1.59 4.54
C SER A 71 1.78 -2.30 5.89
N GLU A 72 2.37 -3.49 6.01
CA GLU A 72 2.51 -4.21 7.28
C GLU A 72 3.34 -3.40 8.29
N LYS A 73 4.48 -2.86 7.84
CA LYS A 73 5.32 -2.01 8.68
C LYS A 73 4.54 -0.76 9.14
N LEU A 74 3.86 -0.08 8.23
CA LEU A 74 3.07 1.11 8.55
C LEU A 74 1.96 0.78 9.57
N TYR A 75 1.27 -0.35 9.38
CA TYR A 75 0.27 -0.81 10.32
C TYR A 75 0.86 -1.03 11.73
N ASN A 76 1.99 -1.72 11.82
CA ASN A 76 2.67 -1.98 13.09
C ASN A 76 3.15 -0.67 13.75
N ASP A 77 3.68 0.27 12.98
CA ASP A 77 4.18 1.56 13.49
C ASP A 77 3.05 2.48 13.98
N VAL A 78 1.86 2.40 13.39
CA VAL A 78 0.74 3.31 13.67
C VAL A 78 -0.26 2.74 14.67
N PHE A 79 -0.58 1.45 14.56
CA PHE A 79 -1.61 0.78 15.37
C PHE A 79 -1.01 -0.29 16.27
N GLY A 80 -0.01 -1.05 15.79
CA GLY A 80 0.74 -2.04 16.57
C GLY A 80 -0.03 -3.31 16.94
N SER A 81 -1.36 -3.27 16.96
CA SER A 81 -2.23 -4.42 17.20
C SER A 81 -3.60 -4.23 16.55
N GLU A 82 -4.31 -5.34 16.38
CA GLU A 82 -5.67 -5.36 15.81
C GLU A 82 -6.64 -4.65 16.75
N GLU A 83 -6.52 -4.91 18.05
CA GLU A 83 -7.30 -4.26 19.11
C GLU A 83 -7.22 -2.73 19.04
N ASN A 84 -6.02 -2.18 18.81
CA ASN A 84 -5.80 -0.73 18.69
C ASN A 84 -6.41 -0.16 17.40
N LEU A 85 -6.35 -0.91 16.30
CA LEU A 85 -6.97 -0.53 15.05
C LEU A 85 -8.50 -0.50 15.20
N GLU A 86 -9.09 -1.54 15.77
CA GLU A 86 -10.54 -1.62 16.01
C GLU A 86 -11.03 -0.48 16.91
N ALA A 87 -10.33 -0.23 18.02
CA ALA A 87 -10.64 0.88 18.90
C ALA A 87 -10.59 2.23 18.18
N PHE A 88 -9.62 2.42 17.28
CA PHE A 88 -9.52 3.64 16.47
C PHE A 88 -10.65 3.74 15.44
N ILE A 89 -11.04 2.63 14.80
CA ILE A 89 -12.15 2.60 13.84
C ILE A 89 -13.47 2.98 14.52
N GLU A 90 -13.74 2.46 15.72
CA GLU A 90 -14.94 2.84 16.47
C GLU A 90 -14.95 4.33 16.81
N LEU A 91 -13.81 4.87 17.24
CA LEU A 91 -13.68 6.31 17.50
C LEU A 91 -13.95 7.16 16.25
N VAL A 92 -13.47 6.73 15.07
CA VAL A 92 -13.77 7.41 13.80
C VAL A 92 -15.27 7.35 13.47
N LYS A 93 -15.94 6.23 13.74
CA LYS A 93 -17.39 6.07 13.53
C LYS A 93 -18.19 6.97 14.47
N GLU A 94 -17.78 7.09 15.73
CA GLU A 94 -18.43 7.98 16.71
C GLU A 94 -18.33 9.44 16.28
N ARG A 95 -17.15 9.91 15.89
CA ARG A 95 -16.93 11.28 15.39
C ARG A 95 -17.67 11.59 14.08
N GLY A 96 -17.96 10.58 13.27
CA GLY A 96 -18.69 10.74 12.01
C GLY A 96 -20.22 10.67 12.15
N LYS A 97 -20.74 10.34 13.35
CA LYS A 97 -22.18 10.35 13.66
C LYS A 97 -22.66 11.68 14.26
N GLU A 98 -21.73 12.52 14.73
CA GLU A 98 -21.97 13.95 15.01
C GLU A 98 -21.95 14.77 13.70
#